data_AF-A0A6L8IFF2-F1
#
_entry.id   AF-A0A6L8IFF2-F1
#
_cell.length_a   1.000
_cell.length_b   1.000
_cell.length_c   1.000
_cell.angle_alpha   90.00
_cell.angle_beta   90.00
_cell.angle_gamma   90.00
#
_symmetry.space_group_name_H-M   'P 1'
#
loop_
_entity.id
_entity.type
_entity.pdbx_description
1 polymer ?
#
loop_
_entity_poly.entity_id
_entity_poly.type
_entity_poly.pdbx_seq_one_letter_code
_entity_poly.pdbx_strand_id
1 'polypeptide(L)'
;ALCFRDGEIQVGPVDRVILAVPARVADELVPGLRVPNEHRGIVNVHFRMPERVSWAPEDPPFLGLLGGTAEWLFWRGGIVSATVSACQGDVDGRSKVGAIWDDVRRSLDLEGDAAILPPHRVIVERMATIAQTPEQVGRRPGSDAGPPGVFLAGDWTDTGLPATIEGAVRSGRQAAELAAGSMGQALTDDPGGQRAAT
;
A
#
# COMPACT_ATOMS: atom_id res chain seq x y z
N ALA A 1 10.72 -17.01 -22.36
CA ALA A 1 11.71 -16.12 -21.73
C ALA A 1 10.97 -15.00 -21.01
N LEU A 2 11.55 -14.45 -19.93
CA LEU A 2 11.14 -13.17 -19.36
C LEU A 2 11.93 -12.06 -20.06
N CYS A 3 11.23 -11.11 -20.66
CA CYS A 3 11.84 -10.00 -21.40
C CYS A 3 11.89 -8.76 -20.51
N PHE A 4 13.08 -8.32 -20.13
CA PHE A 4 13.33 -7.09 -19.37
C PHE A 4 13.99 -6.04 -20.26
N ARG A 5 14.06 -4.78 -19.77
CA ARG A 5 14.71 -3.69 -20.51
C ARG A 5 16.19 -3.97 -20.84
N ASP A 6 16.89 -4.65 -19.93
CA ASP A 6 18.33 -4.88 -20.02
C ASP A 6 18.68 -6.28 -20.57
N GLY A 7 17.68 -7.05 -21.03
CA GLY A 7 17.89 -8.36 -21.65
C GLY A 7 16.78 -9.38 -21.38
N GLU A 8 16.98 -10.58 -21.91
CA GLU A 8 16.07 -11.71 -21.73
C GLU A 8 16.64 -12.76 -20.78
N ILE A 9 15.79 -13.31 -19.93
CA ILE A 9 16.10 -14.47 -19.08
C ILE A 9 15.31 -15.67 -19.62
N GLN A 10 16.02 -16.72 -20.02
CA GLN A 10 15.38 -17.97 -20.43
C GLN A 10 14.81 -18.68 -19.20
N VAL A 11 13.56 -19.12 -19.30
CA VAL A 11 12.85 -19.87 -18.25
C VAL A 11 12.52 -21.22 -18.85
N GLY A 12 13.16 -22.25 -18.31
CA GLY A 12 12.99 -23.64 -18.69
C GLY A 12 11.77 -24.29 -18.01
N PRO A 13 11.41 -25.51 -18.43
CA PRO A 13 10.19 -26.19 -17.98
C PRO A 13 10.20 -26.60 -16.49
N VAL A 14 11.37 -26.64 -15.85
CA VAL A 14 11.53 -26.98 -14.43
C VAL A 14 11.79 -25.75 -13.55
N ASP A 15 11.96 -24.59 -14.16
CA ASP A 15 12.24 -23.36 -13.42
C ASP A 15 11.00 -22.90 -12.66
N ARG A 16 11.24 -22.24 -11.52
CA ARG A 16 10.21 -21.64 -10.69
C ARG A 16 10.47 -20.13 -10.63
N VAL A 17 9.47 -19.36 -11.03
CA VAL A 17 9.55 -17.90 -11.13
C VAL A 17 8.53 -17.29 -10.18
N ILE A 18 8.96 -16.33 -9.35
CA ILE A 18 8.06 -15.50 -8.54
C ILE A 18 8.09 -14.09 -9.12
N LEU A 19 6.94 -13.60 -9.58
CA LEU A 19 6.74 -12.24 -10.04
C LEU A 19 6.42 -11.34 -8.84
N ALA A 20 7.46 -10.85 -8.17
CA ALA A 20 7.37 -9.88 -7.07
C ALA A 20 7.40 -8.43 -7.59
N VAL A 21 6.42 -8.08 -8.43
CA VAL A 21 6.34 -6.80 -9.14
C VAL A 21 4.96 -6.16 -8.95
N PRO A 22 4.79 -4.85 -9.21
CA PRO A 22 3.47 -4.22 -9.18
C PRO A 22 2.48 -4.89 -10.15
N ALA A 23 1.18 -4.87 -9.82
CA ALA A 23 0.10 -5.48 -10.61
C ALA A 23 0.20 -5.19 -12.11
N ARG A 24 0.43 -3.93 -12.48
CA ARG A 24 0.58 -3.50 -13.88
C ARG A 24 1.71 -4.22 -14.61
N VAL A 25 2.87 -4.39 -13.95
CA VAL A 25 4.02 -5.07 -14.54
C VAL A 25 3.72 -6.56 -14.68
N ALA A 26 3.02 -7.16 -13.73
CA ALA A 26 2.59 -8.55 -13.83
C ALA A 26 1.64 -8.79 -15.02
N ASP A 27 0.68 -7.88 -15.25
CA ASP A 27 -0.20 -7.89 -16.43
C ASP A 27 0.57 -7.78 -17.76
N GLU A 28 1.58 -6.90 -17.81
CA GLU A 28 2.47 -6.77 -18.98
C GLU A 28 3.33 -8.03 -19.24
N LEU A 29 3.75 -8.72 -18.18
CA LEU A 29 4.60 -9.93 -18.26
C LEU A 29 3.80 -11.23 -18.50
N VAL A 30 2.52 -11.27 -18.12
CA VAL A 30 1.68 -12.47 -18.20
C VAL A 30 0.40 -12.16 -18.98
N PRO A 31 0.37 -12.46 -20.30
CA PRO A 31 -0.79 -12.19 -21.14
C PRO A 31 -2.07 -12.84 -20.61
N GLY A 32 -3.12 -12.04 -20.44
CA GLY A 32 -4.43 -12.50 -19.96
C GLY A 32 -4.56 -12.59 -18.43
N LEU A 33 -3.53 -12.19 -17.68
CA LEU A 33 -3.60 -12.14 -16.23
C LEU A 33 -4.59 -11.04 -15.78
N ARG A 34 -5.61 -11.44 -15.02
CA ARG A 34 -6.55 -10.49 -14.44
C ARG A 34 -5.97 -9.92 -13.14
N VAL A 35 -5.67 -8.63 -13.13
CA VAL A 35 -5.19 -7.87 -11.96
C VAL A 35 -6.03 -6.62 -11.70
N PRO A 36 -5.97 -6.02 -10.49
CA PRO A 36 -6.51 -4.68 -10.25
C PRO A 36 -5.87 -3.65 -11.19
N ASN A 37 -6.68 -2.78 -11.77
CA ASN A 37 -6.23 -1.77 -12.75
C ASN A 37 -6.63 -0.34 -12.39
N GLU A 38 -7.44 -0.17 -11.34
CA GLU A 38 -7.79 1.13 -10.81
C GLU A 38 -7.05 1.38 -9.49
N HIS A 39 -6.54 2.59 -9.31
CA HIS A 39 -5.71 2.96 -8.18
C HIS A 39 -6.22 4.23 -7.50
N ARG A 40 -5.74 4.46 -6.30
CA ARG A 40 -6.03 5.63 -5.48
C ARG A 40 -4.72 6.28 -5.07
N GLY A 41 -4.65 7.60 -5.25
CA GLY A 41 -3.48 8.37 -4.86
C GLY A 41 -3.53 8.75 -3.39
N ILE A 42 -2.37 9.04 -2.82
CA ILE A 42 -2.23 9.67 -1.51
C ILE A 42 -1.39 10.93 -1.69
N VAL A 43 -1.88 12.04 -1.15
CA VAL A 43 -1.13 13.30 -1.08
C VAL A 43 -0.69 13.51 0.36
N ASN A 44 0.59 13.76 0.55
CA ASN A 44 1.14 14.23 1.82
C ASN A 44 1.68 15.64 1.66
N VAL A 45 1.29 16.54 2.56
CA VAL A 45 1.88 17.88 2.64
C VAL A 45 2.60 18.02 3.97
N HIS A 46 3.90 18.28 3.88
CA HIS A 46 4.78 18.45 5.03
C HIS A 46 5.04 19.93 5.26
N PHE A 47 4.57 20.47 6.37
CA PHE A 47 4.73 21.87 6.79
C PHE A 47 5.84 21.97 7.82
N ARG A 48 6.83 22.83 7.57
CA ARG A 48 7.87 23.13 8.56
C ARG A 48 7.33 24.14 9.57
N MET A 49 7.11 23.70 10.79
CA MET A 49 6.51 24.53 11.83
C MET A 49 7.52 25.49 12.46
N PRO A 50 7.11 26.70 12.87
CA PRO A 50 7.95 27.56 13.70
C PRO A 50 8.32 26.90 15.02
N GLU A 51 9.52 27.13 15.55
CA GLU A 51 10.03 26.49 16.78
C GLU A 51 9.14 26.72 18.02
N ARG A 52 8.43 27.86 18.05
CA ARG A 52 7.49 28.23 19.11
C ARG A 52 6.19 27.42 19.10
N VAL A 53 5.88 26.72 18.01
CA VAL A 53 4.73 25.83 17.91
C VAL A 53 5.21 24.45 18.32
N SER A 54 4.64 23.92 19.39
CA SER A 54 4.82 22.53 19.80
C SER A 54 3.46 21.88 19.90
N TRP A 55 3.16 20.96 18.99
CA TRP A 55 1.95 20.16 19.06
C TRP A 55 2.31 18.68 19.19
N ALA A 56 2.20 18.16 20.42
CA ALA A 56 2.06 16.75 20.74
C ALA A 56 1.88 16.63 22.26
N PRO A 57 0.64 16.48 22.76
CA PRO A 57 0.43 16.30 24.20
C PRO A 57 0.94 14.93 24.70
N GLU A 58 0.91 13.87 23.88
CA GLU A 58 1.39 12.51 24.22
C GLU A 58 1.82 11.71 22.97
N ASP A 59 2.41 10.52 23.19
CA ASP A 59 2.85 9.53 22.19
C ASP A 59 1.75 8.48 21.95
N PRO A 60 1.32 8.20 20.71
CA PRO A 60 1.85 8.70 19.45
C PRO A 60 1.29 10.07 19.01
N PRO A 61 2.13 10.92 18.38
CA PRO A 61 1.78 12.29 18.04
C PRO A 61 1.03 12.37 16.69
N PHE A 62 -0.21 11.88 16.65
CA PHE A 62 -1.10 12.02 15.49
C PHE A 62 -2.49 12.50 15.87
N LEU A 63 -3.21 13.06 14.89
CA LEU A 63 -4.58 13.53 15.02
C LEU A 63 -5.39 13.11 13.80
N GLY A 64 -6.55 12.50 14.06
CA GLY A 64 -7.57 12.27 13.03
C GLY A 64 -8.45 13.51 12.87
N LEU A 65 -8.70 13.90 11.64
CA LEU A 65 -9.55 15.03 11.28
C LEU A 65 -10.86 14.54 10.68
N LEU A 66 -11.99 15.06 11.19
CA LEU A 66 -13.31 14.76 10.66
C LEU A 66 -13.82 15.95 9.84
N GLY A 67 -14.25 15.69 8.62
CA GLY A 67 -14.79 16.73 7.71
C GLY A 67 -13.74 17.72 7.18
N GLY A 68 -12.45 17.45 7.39
CA GLY A 68 -11.35 18.21 6.79
C GLY A 68 -11.05 17.77 5.36
N THR A 69 -10.18 18.53 4.68
CA THR A 69 -9.54 18.12 3.43
C THR A 69 -8.50 17.03 3.67
N ALA A 70 -7.69 17.18 4.73
CA ALA A 70 -6.83 16.12 5.24
C ALA A 70 -7.58 15.24 6.24
N GLU A 71 -7.24 13.94 6.30
CA GLU A 71 -7.81 13.03 7.29
C GLU A 71 -6.86 12.81 8.48
N TRP A 72 -5.56 13.00 8.29
CA TRP A 72 -4.55 12.74 9.31
C TRP A 72 -3.51 13.84 9.40
N LEU A 73 -3.16 14.23 10.62
CA LEU A 73 -1.98 15.03 10.93
C LEU A 73 -1.00 14.20 11.76
N PHE A 74 0.28 14.25 11.40
CA PHE A 74 1.37 13.64 12.15
C PHE A 74 2.41 14.70 12.52
N TRP A 75 2.84 14.73 13.77
CA TRP A 75 3.91 15.61 14.21
C TRP A 75 5.22 14.86 14.38
N ARG A 76 6.29 15.34 13.74
CA ARG A 76 7.63 14.78 13.92
C ARG A 76 8.70 15.85 13.75
N GLY A 77 9.47 16.12 14.81
CA GLY A 77 10.66 16.98 14.74
C GLY A 77 10.40 18.37 14.16
N GLY A 78 9.29 19.03 14.55
CA GLY A 78 8.90 20.35 14.06
C GLY A 78 8.27 20.33 12.65
N ILE A 79 7.87 19.17 12.15
CA ILE A 79 7.14 19.02 10.89
C ILE A 79 5.75 18.47 11.18
N VAL A 80 4.73 19.17 10.69
CA VAL A 80 3.37 18.63 10.56
C VAL A 80 3.23 18.00 9.19
N SER A 81 2.90 16.72 9.14
CA SER A 81 2.58 16.01 7.91
C SER A 81 1.08 15.79 7.85
N ALA A 82 0.42 16.37 6.84
CA ALA A 82 -0.99 16.19 6.60
C ALA A 82 -1.21 15.21 5.44
N THR A 83 -2.04 14.19 5.64
CA THR A 83 -2.34 13.16 4.65
C THR A 83 -3.76 13.34 4.10
N VAL A 84 -3.88 13.27 2.77
CA VAL A 84 -5.15 13.15 2.04
C VAL A 84 -5.16 11.80 1.32
N SER A 85 -6.14 10.99 1.63
CA SER A 85 -6.31 9.63 1.16
C SER A 85 -7.21 9.60 -0.08
N ALA A 86 -7.12 8.52 -0.85
CA ALA A 86 -8.00 8.28 -1.99
C ALA A 86 -8.09 9.44 -3.00
N CYS A 87 -7.02 10.23 -3.16
CA CYS A 87 -7.01 11.38 -4.03
C CYS A 87 -7.06 10.96 -5.50
N GLN A 88 -7.95 11.59 -6.27
CA GLN A 88 -8.10 11.38 -7.71
C GLN A 88 -7.95 12.70 -8.45
N GLY A 89 -7.36 12.64 -9.66
CA GLY A 89 -7.32 13.78 -10.59
C GLY A 89 -6.36 14.93 -10.21
N ASP A 90 -5.67 14.86 -9.08
CA ASP A 90 -4.71 15.88 -8.65
C ASP A 90 -3.27 15.46 -8.95
N VAL A 91 -2.78 15.89 -10.12
CA VAL A 91 -1.51 15.41 -10.69
C VAL A 91 -0.30 15.88 -9.88
N ASP A 92 -0.38 17.04 -9.23
CA ASP A 92 0.72 17.64 -8.47
C ASP A 92 0.44 17.83 -6.97
N GLY A 93 -0.81 17.65 -6.53
CA GLY A 93 -1.20 17.77 -5.12
C GLY A 93 -1.18 19.21 -4.59
N ARG A 94 -0.82 20.20 -5.42
CA ARG A 94 -0.56 21.58 -5.00
C ARG A 94 -1.85 22.36 -4.84
N SER A 95 -2.89 22.01 -5.59
CA SER A 95 -4.18 22.69 -5.56
C SER A 95 -4.84 22.65 -4.17
N LYS A 96 -4.52 21.64 -3.35
CA LYS A 96 -5.12 21.43 -2.03
C LYS A 96 -4.33 22.05 -0.87
N VAL A 97 -3.11 22.57 -1.10
CA VAL A 97 -2.23 23.02 -0.02
C VAL A 97 -2.88 24.07 0.88
N GLY A 98 -3.61 25.04 0.32
CA GLY A 98 -4.30 26.06 1.10
C GLY A 98 -5.38 25.47 2.02
N ALA A 99 -6.25 24.61 1.48
CA ALA A 99 -7.31 23.97 2.26
C ALA A 99 -6.76 23.02 3.34
N ILE A 100 -5.70 22.27 3.01
CA ILE A 100 -5.00 21.41 3.98
C ILE A 100 -4.34 22.26 5.07
N TRP A 101 -3.74 23.41 4.72
CA TRP A 101 -3.20 24.32 5.73
C TRP A 101 -4.29 24.91 6.62
N ASP A 102 -5.47 25.22 6.08
CA ASP A 102 -6.62 25.66 6.87
C ASP A 102 -7.11 24.59 7.85
N ASP A 103 -7.02 23.30 7.49
CA ASP A 103 -7.24 22.21 8.44
C ASP A 103 -6.19 22.25 9.56
N VAL A 104 -4.90 22.26 9.22
CA VAL A 104 -3.80 22.32 10.20
C VAL A 104 -3.94 23.52 11.14
N ARG A 105 -4.18 24.71 10.58
CA ARG A 105 -4.31 25.96 11.33
C ARG A 105 -5.44 25.88 12.35
N ARG A 106 -6.60 25.36 11.96
CA ARG A 106 -7.75 25.20 12.86
C ARG A 106 -7.51 24.11 13.90
N SER A 107 -6.93 22.98 13.51
CA SER A 107 -6.69 21.85 14.40
C SER A 107 -5.65 22.14 15.47
N LEU A 108 -4.68 23.00 15.16
CA LEU A 108 -3.58 23.37 16.06
C LEU A 108 -3.77 24.75 16.71
N ASP A 109 -4.95 25.36 16.55
CA ASP A 109 -5.31 26.68 17.08
C ASP A 109 -4.24 27.76 16.79
N LEU A 110 -3.77 27.79 15.53
CA LEU A 110 -2.71 28.70 15.12
C LEU A 110 -3.27 30.07 14.79
N GLU A 111 -2.69 31.08 15.44
CA GLU A 111 -3.03 32.49 15.27
C GLU A 111 -1.81 33.35 14.94
N GLY A 112 -2.06 34.59 14.49
CA GLY A 112 -1.03 35.57 14.17
C GLY A 112 0.01 35.05 13.18
N ASP A 113 1.29 35.31 13.44
CA ASP A 113 2.39 34.86 12.57
C ASP A 113 2.49 33.33 12.44
N ALA A 114 1.97 32.57 13.40
CA ALA A 114 1.97 31.10 13.33
C ALA A 114 0.90 30.56 12.36
N ALA A 115 -0.09 31.37 12.00
CA ALA A 115 -1.12 31.04 11.02
C ALA A 115 -0.68 31.24 9.55
N ILE A 116 0.46 31.89 9.33
CA ILE A 116 1.00 32.13 7.98
C ILE A 116 1.46 30.78 7.40
N LEU A 117 1.05 30.48 6.16
CA LEU A 117 1.43 29.27 5.45
C LEU A 117 2.97 29.11 5.45
N PRO A 118 3.52 28.08 6.12
CA PRO A 118 4.96 27.92 6.23
C PRO A 118 5.57 27.30 4.96
N PRO A 119 6.92 27.25 4.89
CA PRO A 119 7.60 26.42 3.91
C PRO A 119 7.07 24.99 3.96
N HIS A 120 6.72 24.45 2.80
CA HIS A 120 6.08 23.14 2.71
C HIS A 120 6.61 22.32 1.54
N ARG A 121 6.45 21.01 1.64
CA ARG A 121 6.73 20.04 0.58
C ARG A 121 5.51 19.17 0.33
N VAL A 122 5.09 19.12 -0.93
CA VAL A 122 4.03 18.21 -1.39
C VAL A 122 4.68 16.94 -1.93
N ILE A 123 4.19 15.79 -1.50
CA ILE A 123 4.54 14.47 -2.02
C ILE A 123 3.24 13.81 -2.48
N VAL A 124 3.23 13.36 -3.73
CA VAL A 124 2.08 12.67 -4.32
C VAL A 124 2.53 11.28 -4.75
N GLU A 125 1.92 10.26 -4.15
CA GLU A 125 1.96 8.91 -4.68
C GLU A 125 0.66 8.67 -5.46
N ARG A 126 0.75 8.51 -6.77
CA ARG A 126 -0.42 8.49 -7.67
C ARG A 126 -1.12 7.14 -7.69
N MET A 127 -0.37 6.07 -7.44
CA MET A 127 -0.85 4.70 -7.41
C MET A 127 -0.53 4.08 -6.06
N ALA A 128 -0.86 4.80 -4.98
CA ALA A 128 -0.50 4.44 -3.62
C ALA A 128 -1.12 3.12 -3.19
N THR A 129 -2.38 2.90 -3.56
CA THR A 129 -3.10 1.65 -3.32
C THR A 129 -3.96 1.30 -4.52
N ILE A 130 -4.27 0.02 -4.69
CA ILE A 130 -5.38 -0.39 -5.56
C ILE A 130 -6.67 0.23 -5.02
N ALA A 131 -7.61 0.57 -5.90
CA ALA A 131 -8.92 1.02 -5.47
C ALA A 131 -9.62 -0.11 -4.70
N GLN A 132 -10.10 0.18 -3.50
CA GLN A 132 -10.75 -0.80 -2.62
C GLN A 132 -12.24 -0.98 -2.95
N THR A 133 -12.61 -0.92 -4.23
CA THR A 133 -13.99 -1.18 -4.68
C THR A 133 -14.23 -2.68 -4.77
N PRO A 134 -15.48 -3.18 -4.61
CA PRO A 134 -15.78 -4.61 -4.75
C PRO A 134 -15.30 -5.20 -6.08
N GLU A 135 -15.41 -4.44 -7.18
CA GLU A 135 -14.93 -4.85 -8.49
C GLU A 135 -13.41 -5.08 -8.49
N GLN A 136 -12.63 -4.14 -7.96
CA GLN A 136 -11.17 -4.21 -7.98
C GLN A 136 -10.62 -5.22 -6.98
N VAL A 137 -11.25 -5.35 -5.81
CA VAL A 137 -10.95 -6.43 -4.86
C VAL A 137 -11.20 -7.79 -5.51
N GLY A 138 -12.31 -7.94 -6.25
CA GLY A 138 -12.62 -9.17 -6.99
C GLY A 138 -11.71 -9.44 -8.19
N ARG A 139 -10.78 -8.54 -8.54
CA ARG A 139 -9.75 -8.73 -9.58
C ARG A 139 -8.41 -9.22 -9.02
N ARG A 140 -8.24 -9.26 -7.70
CA ARG A 140 -7.00 -9.71 -7.06
C ARG A 140 -6.85 -11.23 -7.31
N PRO A 141 -5.78 -11.68 -7.99
CA PRO A 141 -5.59 -13.11 -8.23
C PRO A 141 -4.90 -13.79 -7.04
N GLY A 142 -5.04 -15.11 -6.94
CA GLY A 142 -4.22 -15.93 -6.05
C GLY A 142 -2.75 -15.97 -6.49
N SER A 143 -1.87 -16.34 -5.56
CA SER A 143 -0.42 -16.45 -5.81
C SER A 143 -0.07 -17.53 -6.86
N ASP A 144 -0.99 -18.43 -7.17
CA ASP A 144 -0.89 -19.53 -8.14
C ASP A 144 -1.54 -19.23 -9.50
N ALA A 145 -2.09 -18.04 -9.71
CA ALA A 145 -2.84 -17.68 -10.92
C ALA A 145 -1.97 -17.43 -12.16
N GLY A 146 -0.65 -17.59 -12.07
CA GLY A 146 0.26 -17.50 -13.21
C GLY A 146 0.29 -18.78 -14.06
N PRO A 147 0.97 -18.76 -15.22
CA PRO A 147 1.27 -19.97 -15.98
C PRO A 147 2.02 -21.01 -15.13
N PRO A 148 2.05 -22.29 -15.55
CA PRO A 148 2.78 -23.33 -14.82
C PRO A 148 4.23 -22.93 -14.50
N GLY A 149 4.59 -22.96 -13.21
CA GLY A 149 5.91 -22.56 -12.73
C GLY A 149 6.09 -21.06 -12.46
N VAL A 150 5.08 -20.23 -12.70
CA VAL A 150 5.07 -18.79 -12.42
C VAL A 150 4.07 -18.47 -11.31
N PHE A 151 4.56 -17.83 -10.26
CA PHE A 151 3.77 -17.45 -9.08
C PHE A 151 3.78 -15.94 -8.90
N LEU A 152 2.73 -15.40 -8.29
CA LEU A 152 2.52 -13.96 -8.13
C LEU A 152 2.78 -13.56 -6.67
N ALA A 153 3.49 -12.44 -6.46
CA ALA A 153 3.73 -11.89 -5.15
C ALA A 153 3.52 -10.38 -5.13
N GLY A 154 2.71 -9.90 -4.20
CA GLY A 154 2.42 -8.48 -4.02
C GLY A 154 1.23 -8.25 -3.10
N ASP A 155 1.12 -7.05 -2.53
CA ASP A 155 -0.04 -6.61 -1.75
C ASP A 155 -1.36 -6.66 -2.56
N TRP A 156 -1.25 -6.59 -3.88
CA TRP A 156 -2.35 -6.66 -4.84
C TRP A 156 -2.88 -8.09 -5.08
N THR A 157 -2.25 -9.15 -4.59
CA THR A 157 -2.78 -10.53 -4.70
C THR A 157 -3.83 -10.80 -3.63
N ASP A 158 -4.66 -11.82 -3.83
CA ASP A 158 -5.72 -12.19 -2.89
C ASP A 158 -5.17 -12.97 -1.69
N THR A 159 -4.85 -12.22 -0.63
CA THR A 159 -4.32 -12.78 0.63
C THR A 159 -5.36 -12.80 1.76
N GLY A 160 -6.60 -12.36 1.47
CA GLY A 160 -7.61 -12.04 2.48
C GLY A 160 -7.30 -10.81 3.34
N LEU A 161 -6.16 -10.14 3.14
CA LEU A 161 -5.82 -8.87 3.80
C LEU A 161 -6.00 -7.70 2.81
N PRO A 162 -6.20 -6.46 3.30
CA PRO A 162 -6.10 -5.27 2.46
C PRO A 162 -4.73 -5.18 1.77
N ALA A 163 -4.60 -4.31 0.77
CA ALA A 163 -3.33 -4.08 0.06
C ALA A 163 -2.36 -3.28 0.96
N THR A 164 -1.72 -3.99 1.88
CA THR A 164 -0.77 -3.47 2.87
C THR A 164 0.53 -4.27 2.86
N ILE A 165 1.52 -3.83 3.64
CA ILE A 165 2.80 -4.53 3.82
C ILE A 165 2.58 -5.95 4.35
N GLU A 166 1.66 -6.15 5.30
CA GLU A 166 1.31 -7.47 5.83
C GLU A 166 0.72 -8.37 4.75
N GLY A 167 -0.13 -7.80 3.88
CA GLY A 167 -0.64 -8.47 2.68
C GLY A 167 0.50 -8.88 1.74
N ALA A 168 1.46 -7.99 1.47
CA ALA A 168 2.61 -8.27 0.62
C ALA A 168 3.50 -9.39 1.19
N VAL A 169 3.77 -9.36 2.49
CA VAL A 169 4.55 -10.39 3.19
C VAL A 169 3.84 -11.74 3.12
N ARG A 170 2.53 -11.77 3.38
CA ARG A 170 1.72 -13.00 3.28
C ARG A 170 1.73 -13.56 1.87
N SER A 171 1.57 -12.69 0.87
CA SER A 171 1.62 -13.03 -0.56
C SER A 171 2.97 -13.66 -0.96
N GLY A 172 4.08 -13.00 -0.60
CA GLY A 172 5.43 -13.50 -0.90
C GLY A 172 5.71 -14.86 -0.27
N ARG A 173 5.25 -15.09 0.96
CA ARG A 173 5.36 -16.40 1.61
C ARG A 173 4.57 -17.47 0.87
N GLN A 174 3.31 -17.21 0.50
CA GLN A 174 2.49 -18.16 -0.25
C GLN A 174 3.13 -18.51 -1.60
N ALA A 175 3.64 -17.52 -2.33
CA ALA A 175 4.33 -17.73 -3.60
C ALA A 175 5.60 -18.58 -3.43
N ALA A 176 6.36 -18.37 -2.36
CA ALA A 176 7.54 -19.17 -2.06
C ALA A 176 7.20 -20.64 -1.71
N GLU A 177 6.15 -20.87 -0.92
CA GLU A 177 5.67 -22.22 -0.58
C GLU A 177 5.17 -22.96 -1.81
N LEU A 178 4.45 -22.27 -2.70
CA LEU A 178 4.02 -22.78 -4.01
C LEU A 178 5.23 -23.16 -4.88
N ALA A 179 6.22 -22.27 -4.99
CA ALA A 179 7.42 -22.51 -5.78
C ALA A 179 8.25 -23.69 -5.25
N ALA A 180 8.35 -23.83 -3.93
CA ALA A 180 9.03 -24.93 -3.27
C ALA A 180 8.25 -26.27 -3.33
N GLY A 181 6.97 -26.25 -3.71
CA GLY A 181 6.09 -27.43 -3.71
C GLY A 181 5.64 -27.88 -2.30
N SER A 182 5.75 -27.01 -1.30
CA SER A 182 5.53 -27.36 0.12
C SER A 182 4.06 -27.23 0.58
N MET A 183 3.16 -26.62 -0.20
CA MET A 183 1.74 -26.54 0.16
C MET A 183 0.99 -27.89 0.17
N GLY A 184 1.62 -28.97 -0.30
CA GLY A 184 1.09 -30.34 -0.21
C GLY A 184 1.44 -31.10 1.08
N GLN A 185 2.32 -30.57 1.95
CA GLN A 185 2.78 -31.26 3.17
C GLN A 185 2.15 -30.71 4.48
N ALA A 186 1.55 -29.52 4.45
CA ALA A 186 1.03 -28.87 5.66
C ALA A 186 -0.36 -29.40 6.14
N LEU A 187 -0.96 -30.36 5.43
CA LEU A 187 -2.23 -31.00 5.81
C LEU A 187 -2.08 -32.45 6.29
N THR A 188 -0.85 -33.00 6.34
CA THR A 188 -0.62 -34.40 6.76
C THR A 188 0.00 -34.56 8.15
N ASP A 189 0.44 -33.48 8.79
CA ASP A 189 0.96 -33.52 10.16
C ASP A 189 -0.11 -33.05 11.17
N ASP A 190 -1.14 -33.89 11.37
CA ASP A 190 -1.93 -33.89 12.61
C ASP A 190 -1.46 -35.06 13.51
N PRO A 191 -0.68 -34.81 14.56
CA PRO A 191 -0.31 -35.85 15.51
C PRO A 191 -1.46 -36.03 16.52
N GLY A 192 -2.39 -36.93 16.18
CA GLY A 192 -3.13 -37.76 17.14
C GLY A 192 -3.88 -37.06 18.28
N GLY A 193 -5.17 -36.80 18.06
CA GLY A 193 -6.14 -36.46 19.10
C GLY A 193 -7.20 -37.54 19.28
N GLN A 194 -6.82 -38.69 19.84
CA GLN A 194 -7.72 -39.75 20.28
C GLN A 194 -8.59 -39.22 21.44
N ARG A 195 -9.92 -39.10 21.25
CA ARG A 195 -10.87 -39.10 22.37
C ARG A 195 -12.08 -39.97 22.06
N ALA A 196 -12.25 -40.91 22.99
CA ALA A 196 -13.15 -42.03 22.98
C ALA A 196 -14.62 -41.63 23.07
N ALA A 197 -15.46 -42.51 22.53
CA ALA A 197 -16.87 -42.57 22.80
C ALA A 197 -17.14 -42.79 24.30
N THR A 198 -18.01 -41.99 24.89
CA THR A 198 -19.09 -42.43 25.79
C THR A 198 -20.12 -41.31 25.92
#